data_AF-A0A962GG61-F1
#
_entry.id   AF-A0A962GG61-F1
#
_cell.length_a   1.000
_cell.length_b   1.000
_cell.length_c   1.000
_cell.angle_alpha   90.00
_cell.angle_beta   90.00
_cell.angle_gamma   90.00
#
_symmetry.space_group_name_H-M   'P 1'
#
loop_
_entity.id
_entity.type
_entity.pdbx_description
1 polymer ?
#
loop_
_entity_poly.entity_id
_entity_poly.type
_entity_poly.pdbx_seq_one_letter_code
_entity_poly.pdbx_strand_id
1 'polypeptide(L)'
;MNTTFLKFGAQASMALLWASEAFAADSEEFIGKDSSAPDYIVEDGAVHAVDKRGEAAIHVGEHAGEHVDVAHHASSGLPQMDPTWFPSQIFWLAVTFLCLYVILSRKILPEISGTLEARRMQIQEDLDSAQSLKEEAEDVHQAYDEILDGARKKASELFERAEEDIKTTTNKKLDELRERANKENTETEKQIEKAKTDAMADMYAVAAEIASLAAEKIVGISTDIDQAKSLVKNIDKKAA
;
A
#
# COMPACT_ATOMS: atom_id res chain seq x y z
N MET A 1 -50.18 9.82 -33.13
CA MET A 1 -50.11 11.30 -33.07
C MET A 1 -50.35 11.71 -31.63
N ASN A 2 -49.28 11.92 -30.86
CA ASN A 2 -49.39 12.42 -29.49
C ASN A 2 -48.14 13.26 -29.20
N THR A 3 -48.26 14.57 -29.39
CA THR A 3 -47.17 15.56 -29.30
C THR A 3 -46.84 15.97 -27.86
N THR A 4 -47.37 15.25 -26.87
CA THR A 4 -47.20 15.58 -25.44
C THR A 4 -45.88 15.06 -24.87
N PHE A 5 -45.28 14.01 -25.44
CA PHE A 5 -44.04 13.41 -24.92
C PHE A 5 -42.76 14.19 -25.24
N LEU A 6 -42.77 15.10 -26.22
CA LEU A 6 -41.61 15.94 -26.53
C LEU A 6 -41.48 17.19 -25.63
N LYS A 7 -42.51 17.54 -24.84
CA LYS A 7 -42.45 18.72 -23.95
C LYS A 7 -41.83 18.44 -22.58
N PHE A 8 -41.76 17.19 -22.13
CA PHE A 8 -41.15 16.84 -20.84
C PHE A 8 -39.62 16.73 -20.90
N GLY A 9 -39.03 16.33 -22.03
CA GLY A 9 -37.57 16.26 -22.19
C GLY A 9 -36.88 17.63 -22.19
N ALA A 10 -37.57 18.68 -22.65
CA ALA A 10 -37.01 20.03 -22.72
C ALA A 10 -36.87 20.72 -21.35
N GLN A 11 -37.76 20.43 -20.38
CA GLN A 11 -37.67 21.04 -19.06
C GLN A 11 -36.55 20.45 -18.19
N ALA A 12 -36.24 19.16 -18.34
CA ALA A 12 -35.16 18.52 -17.60
C ALA A 12 -33.77 19.03 -18.00
N SER A 13 -33.56 19.31 -19.31
CA SER A 13 -32.28 19.85 -19.79
C SER A 13 -32.07 21.32 -19.41
N MET A 14 -33.14 22.09 -19.23
CA MET A 14 -33.07 23.50 -18.83
C MET A 14 -32.80 23.67 -17.34
N ALA A 15 -33.28 22.74 -16.50
CA ALA A 15 -32.98 22.70 -15.06
C ALA A 15 -31.51 22.34 -14.78
N LEU A 16 -30.92 21.43 -15.58
CA LEU A 16 -29.50 21.08 -15.48
C LEU A 16 -28.58 22.21 -15.95
N LEU A 17 -29.00 23.01 -16.94
CA LEU A 17 -28.27 24.21 -17.37
C LEU A 17 -28.29 25.32 -16.31
N TRP A 18 -29.44 25.56 -15.68
CA TRP A 18 -29.55 26.59 -14.63
C TRP A 18 -28.76 26.21 -13.36
N ALA A 19 -28.69 24.93 -13.01
CA ALA A 19 -27.89 24.44 -11.88
C ALA A 19 -26.37 24.55 -12.14
N SER A 20 -25.91 24.35 -13.38
CA SER A 20 -24.51 24.56 -13.77
C SER A 20 -24.10 26.03 -13.72
N GLU A 21 -25.01 26.94 -14.06
CA GLU A 21 -24.73 28.38 -14.13
C GLU A 21 -24.80 29.04 -12.74
N ALA A 22 -25.66 28.53 -11.84
CA ALA A 22 -25.70 28.94 -10.44
C ALA A 22 -24.46 28.50 -9.63
N PHE A 23 -23.91 27.31 -9.92
CA PHE A 23 -22.68 26.82 -9.27
C PHE A 23 -21.41 27.56 -9.75
N ALA A 24 -21.42 28.07 -10.98
CA ALA A 24 -20.31 28.87 -11.50
C ALA A 24 -20.25 30.27 -10.87
N ALA A 25 -21.39 30.90 -10.60
CA ALA A 25 -21.46 32.26 -10.04
C ALA A 25 -21.00 32.35 -8.56
N ASP A 26 -21.13 31.28 -7.77
CA ASP A 26 -20.69 31.22 -6.37
C ASP A 26 -19.18 30.95 -6.22
N SER A 27 -18.55 30.43 -7.29
CA SER A 27 -17.13 30.01 -7.27
C SER A 27 -16.12 31.16 -7.49
N GLU A 28 -16.55 32.30 -8.02
CA GLU A 28 -15.67 33.47 -8.24
C GLU A 28 -15.66 34.48 -7.07
N GLU A 29 -16.63 34.44 -6.15
CA GLU A 29 -16.64 35.34 -4.98
C GLU A 29 -15.66 34.87 -3.87
N PHE A 30 -15.27 33.59 -3.90
CA PHE A 30 -14.45 32.97 -2.85
C PHE A 30 -12.93 32.99 -3.08
N ILE A 31 -12.44 33.47 -4.24
CA ILE A 31 -11.00 33.49 -4.56
C ILE A 31 -10.38 34.91 -4.52
N GLY A 32 -11.13 35.92 -4.06
CA GLY A 32 -10.69 37.33 -4.13
C GLY A 32 -10.45 38.09 -2.82
N LYS A 33 -10.73 37.52 -1.64
CA LYS A 33 -10.89 38.36 -0.43
C LYS A 33 -10.30 37.83 0.88
N ASP A 34 -9.19 37.09 0.83
CA ASP A 34 -8.31 37.00 2.00
C ASP A 34 -6.87 36.66 1.61
N SER A 35 -6.15 37.66 1.11
CA SER A 35 -4.69 37.63 0.99
C SER A 35 -4.14 39.00 1.40
N SER A 36 -4.33 39.33 2.67
CA SER A 36 -3.53 40.34 3.35
C SER A 36 -3.17 39.79 4.70
N ALA A 37 -2.06 39.04 4.73
CA ALA A 37 -1.39 38.71 5.98
C ALA A 37 -1.14 40.02 6.76
N PRO A 38 -1.49 40.11 8.06
CA PRO A 38 -1.12 41.27 8.84
C PRO A 38 0.40 41.29 9.03
N ASP A 39 1.05 42.35 8.55
CA ASP A 39 2.45 42.65 8.86
C ASP A 39 2.56 42.95 10.36
N TYR A 40 3.22 42.06 11.10
CA TYR A 40 3.60 42.30 12.48
C TYR A 40 4.90 43.11 12.50
N ILE A 41 4.79 44.42 12.74
CA ILE A 41 5.91 45.22 13.25
C ILE A 41 5.68 45.40 14.76
N VAL A 42 6.59 44.82 15.56
CA VAL A 42 6.68 45.11 16.99
C VAL A 42 7.50 46.39 17.15
N GLU A 43 6.82 47.51 17.33
CA GLU A 43 7.39 48.70 17.97
C GLU A 43 6.34 49.38 18.87
N ASP A 44 6.77 49.67 20.09
CA ASP A 44 6.20 50.52 21.14
C ASP A 44 4.68 50.52 21.39
N GLY A 45 4.33 49.99 22.57
CA GLY A 45 2.97 49.92 23.08
C GLY A 45 2.28 51.27 23.25
N ALA A 46 1.32 51.56 22.38
CA ALA A 46 0.04 52.22 22.66
C ALA A 46 -0.80 52.25 21.37
N VAL A 47 -2.01 51.68 21.39
CA VAL A 47 -2.96 51.86 20.29
C VAL A 47 -4.22 52.58 20.78
N HIS A 48 -4.27 53.85 20.40
CA HIS A 48 -5.49 54.66 20.36
C HIS A 48 -6.37 54.17 19.21
N ALA A 49 -7.64 53.87 19.51
CA ALA A 49 -8.68 53.80 18.51
C ALA A 49 -9.47 55.12 18.51
N VAL A 50 -9.34 55.88 17.42
CA VAL A 50 -10.27 56.94 17.05
C VAL A 50 -10.94 56.48 15.76
N ASP A 51 -12.25 56.30 15.76
CA ASP A 51 -13.05 56.64 14.59
C ASP A 51 -14.33 57.35 14.98
N LYS A 52 -14.58 58.42 14.23
CA LYS A 52 -15.66 59.38 14.28
C LYS A 52 -16.81 58.86 13.45
N ARG A 53 -18.03 58.96 13.97
CA ARG A 53 -19.31 59.05 13.25
C ARG A 53 -20.37 59.09 14.35
N GLY A 54 -21.17 60.14 14.51
CA GLY A 54 -21.81 60.96 13.51
C GLY A 54 -23.29 60.99 13.90
N GLU A 55 -23.69 62.15 14.39
CA GLU A 55 -25.00 62.61 14.82
C GLU A 55 -26.23 61.91 14.19
N ALA A 56 -27.21 61.56 15.04
CA ALA A 56 -28.60 61.43 14.64
C ALA A 56 -29.48 62.20 15.64
N ALA A 57 -29.82 63.43 15.26
CA ALA A 57 -30.84 64.22 15.89
C ALA A 57 -32.22 63.58 15.64
N ILE A 58 -33.02 63.42 16.70
CA ILE A 58 -34.45 63.16 16.59
C ILE A 58 -35.17 64.40 17.11
N HIS A 59 -35.76 65.14 16.19
CA HIS A 59 -36.82 66.11 16.45
C HIS A 59 -38.05 65.36 16.98
N VAL A 60 -38.50 65.71 18.18
CA VAL A 60 -39.82 65.32 18.69
C VAL A 60 -40.67 66.57 18.80
N GLY A 61 -41.89 66.46 18.28
CA GLY A 61 -42.81 67.55 18.01
C GLY A 61 -43.28 68.29 19.24
N GLU A 62 -43.54 69.56 18.99
CA GLU A 62 -44.26 70.48 19.85
C GLU A 62 -45.72 70.02 20.00
N HIS A 63 -46.13 69.77 21.24
CA HIS A 63 -47.54 69.74 21.63
C HIS A 63 -47.73 70.71 22.79
N ALA A 64 -48.25 71.89 22.44
CA ALA A 64 -48.83 72.84 23.37
C ALA A 64 -50.07 72.23 24.03
N GLY A 65 -50.06 72.19 25.36
CA GLY A 65 -51.17 71.80 26.21
C GLY A 65 -50.95 72.43 27.59
N GLU A 66 -51.71 73.48 27.84
CA GLU A 66 -51.63 74.38 28.98
C GLU A 66 -52.37 73.85 30.23
N HIS A 67 -51.82 74.20 31.41
CA HIS A 67 -52.34 74.12 32.80
C HIS A 67 -52.62 72.72 33.39
N VAL A 68 -52.22 72.41 34.64
CA VAL A 68 -52.48 73.15 35.89
C VAL A 68 -51.34 72.95 36.89
N ASP A 69 -50.88 74.06 37.48
CA ASP A 69 -50.03 74.09 38.66
C ASP A 69 -50.82 73.70 39.92
N VAL A 70 -50.32 72.71 40.67
CA VAL A 70 -50.42 72.72 42.14
C VAL A 70 -49.12 72.15 42.69
N ALA A 71 -48.25 73.03 43.20
CA ALA A 71 -47.12 72.68 44.05
C ALA A 71 -47.49 72.89 45.52
N HIS A 72 -47.12 71.94 46.39
CA HIS A 72 -46.31 72.10 47.62
C HIS A 72 -46.36 70.77 48.43
N HIS A 73 -45.38 69.86 48.27
CA HIS A 73 -44.10 69.68 49.02
C HIS A 73 -44.27 69.02 50.42
N ALA A 74 -43.49 68.05 50.94
CA ALA A 74 -42.44 67.14 50.47
C ALA A 74 -42.06 66.12 51.60
N SER A 75 -41.38 65.02 51.21
CA SER A 75 -40.64 63.97 51.97
C SER A 75 -41.34 62.60 51.99
N SER A 76 -40.87 61.53 51.33
CA SER A 76 -39.51 61.14 50.90
C SER A 76 -39.57 60.20 49.69
N GLY A 77 -38.72 60.42 48.68
CA GLY A 77 -38.49 59.51 47.55
C GLY A 77 -38.85 60.11 46.19
N LEU A 78 -38.06 59.79 45.15
CA LEU A 78 -38.39 60.11 43.76
C LEU A 78 -39.83 59.62 43.45
N PRO A 79 -40.63 60.33 42.63
CA PRO A 79 -42.00 59.89 42.30
C PRO A 79 -42.08 58.52 41.58
N GLN A 80 -40.94 57.94 41.19
CA GLN A 80 -40.80 56.56 40.68
C GLN A 80 -40.68 55.48 41.79
N MET A 81 -40.58 55.89 43.05
CA MET A 81 -40.33 55.02 44.22
C MET A 81 -41.55 55.00 45.15
N ASP A 82 -42.76 54.87 44.61
CA ASP A 82 -43.98 54.70 45.40
C ASP A 82 -44.16 53.21 45.77
N PRO A 83 -44.02 52.82 47.06
CA PRO A 83 -44.04 51.42 47.49
C PRO A 83 -45.43 50.76 47.40
N THR A 84 -46.47 51.51 47.10
CA THR A 84 -47.85 50.99 47.01
C THR A 84 -48.06 50.00 45.85
N TRP A 85 -47.25 50.07 44.79
CA TRP A 85 -47.35 49.20 43.60
C TRP A 85 -46.37 48.00 43.62
N PHE A 86 -45.39 47.99 44.53
CA PHE A 86 -44.39 46.92 44.65
C PHE A 86 -44.98 45.52 44.91
N PRO A 87 -46.02 45.34 45.77
CA PRO A 87 -46.60 44.00 45.98
C PRO A 87 -47.22 43.40 44.71
N SER A 88 -47.88 44.22 43.89
CA SER A 88 -48.47 43.79 42.62
C SER A 88 -47.38 43.43 41.60
N GLN A 89 -46.32 44.24 41.52
CA GLN A 89 -45.17 43.98 40.65
C GLN A 89 -44.44 42.68 41.02
N ILE A 90 -44.22 42.44 42.33
CA ILE A 90 -43.61 41.21 42.84
C ILE A 90 -44.51 40.01 42.58
N PHE A 91 -45.84 40.14 42.74
CA PHE A 91 -46.79 39.08 42.43
C PHE A 91 -46.72 38.67 40.96
N TRP A 92 -46.80 39.62 40.03
CA TRP A 92 -46.68 39.32 38.60
C TRP A 92 -45.29 38.82 38.20
N LEU A 93 -44.23 39.35 38.81
CA LEU A 93 -42.86 38.82 38.64
C LEU A 93 -42.79 37.36 39.09
N ALA A 94 -43.34 37.02 40.25
CA ALA A 94 -43.37 35.64 40.72
C ALA A 94 -44.18 34.72 39.79
N VAL A 95 -45.35 35.17 39.30
CA VAL A 95 -46.19 34.41 38.36
C VAL A 95 -45.48 34.17 37.03
N THR A 96 -44.90 35.22 36.43
CA THR A 96 -44.17 35.12 35.16
C THR A 96 -42.87 34.34 35.28
N PHE A 97 -42.13 34.52 36.37
CA PHE A 97 -40.92 33.76 36.68
C PHE A 97 -41.23 32.28 36.88
N LEU A 98 -42.31 31.95 37.61
CA LEU A 98 -42.73 30.56 37.81
C LEU A 98 -43.18 29.92 36.49
N CYS A 99 -43.92 30.67 35.66
CA CYS A 99 -44.29 30.23 34.32
C CYS A 99 -43.04 29.91 33.47
N LEU A 100 -42.06 30.81 33.44
CA LEU A 100 -40.78 30.62 32.75
C LEU A 100 -40.01 29.41 33.32
N TYR A 101 -39.97 29.27 34.64
CA TYR A 101 -39.30 28.15 35.33
C TYR A 101 -39.89 26.80 34.95
N VAL A 102 -41.23 26.70 34.86
CA VAL A 102 -41.91 25.48 34.42
C VAL A 102 -41.57 25.15 32.97
N ILE A 103 -41.49 26.16 32.09
CA ILE A 103 -41.12 25.95 30.68
C ILE A 103 -39.67 25.46 30.56
N LEU A 104 -38.72 26.11 31.27
CA LEU A 104 -37.31 25.71 31.29
C LEU A 104 -37.11 24.29 31.82
N SER A 105 -37.68 24.00 32.98
CA SER A 105 -37.54 22.69 33.63
C SER A 105 -38.15 21.56 32.81
N ARG A 106 -39.29 21.81 32.16
CA ARG A 106 -40.03 20.74 31.46
C ARG A 106 -39.64 20.58 30.00
N LYS A 107 -39.12 21.62 29.34
CA LYS A 107 -38.88 21.59 27.88
C LYS A 107 -37.41 21.79 27.50
N ILE A 108 -36.75 22.84 28.02
CA ILE A 108 -35.38 23.17 27.62
C ILE A 108 -34.35 22.19 28.22
N LEU A 109 -34.46 21.85 29.51
CA LEU A 109 -33.55 20.90 30.15
C LEU A 109 -33.54 19.50 29.49
N PRO A 110 -34.70 18.86 29.22
CA PRO A 110 -34.67 17.55 28.57
C PRO A 110 -34.10 17.59 27.15
N GLU A 111 -34.39 18.61 26.34
CA GLU A 111 -33.84 18.73 24.97
C GLU A 111 -32.31 18.84 24.95
N ILE A 112 -31.73 19.63 25.86
CA ILE A 112 -30.27 19.74 25.98
C ILE A 112 -29.66 18.42 26.46
N SER A 113 -30.29 17.76 27.45
CA SER A 113 -29.81 16.47 27.96
C SER A 113 -29.82 15.38 26.89
N GLY A 114 -30.85 15.33 26.05
CA GLY A 114 -30.95 14.36 24.96
C GLY A 114 -29.86 14.56 23.91
N THR A 115 -29.53 15.80 23.57
CA THR A 115 -28.43 16.11 22.62
C THR A 115 -27.07 15.72 23.18
N LEU A 116 -26.84 16.00 24.47
CA LEU A 116 -25.58 15.64 25.13
C LEU A 116 -25.41 14.12 25.20
N GLU A 117 -26.47 13.40 25.55
CA GLU A 117 -26.45 11.94 25.60
C GLU A 117 -26.25 11.34 24.20
N ALA A 118 -26.91 11.89 23.17
CA ALA A 118 -26.69 11.46 21.79
C ALA A 118 -25.24 11.60 21.34
N ARG A 119 -24.60 12.74 21.64
CA ARG A 119 -23.17 12.95 21.35
C ARG A 119 -22.29 11.99 22.15
N ARG A 120 -22.61 11.76 23.42
CA ARG A 120 -21.87 10.80 24.26
C ARG A 120 -21.95 9.39 23.71
N MET A 121 -23.15 8.95 23.30
CA MET A 121 -23.35 7.65 22.68
C MET A 121 -22.57 7.53 21.38
N GLN A 122 -22.61 8.56 20.53
CA GLN A 122 -21.84 8.57 19.28
C GLN A 122 -20.34 8.48 19.53
N ILE A 123 -19.80 9.25 20.49
CA ILE A 123 -18.38 9.17 20.85
C ILE A 123 -18.03 7.77 21.37
N GLN A 124 -18.89 7.16 22.18
CA GLN A 124 -18.65 5.81 22.68
C GLN A 124 -18.65 4.79 21.54
N GLU A 125 -19.61 4.88 20.62
CA GLU A 125 -19.69 4.03 19.43
C GLU A 125 -18.47 4.21 18.52
N ASP A 126 -18.03 5.44 18.31
CA ASP A 126 -16.84 5.76 17.52
C ASP A 126 -15.56 5.21 18.18
N LEU A 127 -15.46 5.28 19.51
CA LEU A 127 -14.33 4.71 20.27
C LEU A 127 -14.32 3.18 20.24
N ASP A 128 -15.48 2.55 20.43
CA ASP A 128 -15.62 1.09 20.38
C ASP A 128 -15.33 0.57 18.97
N SER A 129 -15.83 1.27 17.95
CA SER A 129 -15.54 1.00 16.53
C SER A 129 -14.03 1.14 16.27
N ALA A 130 -13.42 2.27 16.64
CA ALA A 130 -11.98 2.48 16.46
C ALA A 130 -11.13 1.42 17.17
N GLN A 131 -11.55 0.96 18.36
CA GLN A 131 -10.88 -0.14 19.06
C GLN A 131 -11.02 -1.46 18.28
N SER A 132 -12.23 -1.80 17.82
CA SER A 132 -12.46 -3.02 17.04
C SER A 132 -11.67 -3.04 15.73
N LEU A 133 -11.62 -1.92 15.00
CA LEU A 133 -10.81 -1.78 13.79
C LEU A 133 -9.32 -1.90 14.08
N LYS A 134 -8.87 -1.40 15.24
CA LYS A 134 -7.48 -1.55 15.67
C LYS A 134 -7.15 -3.01 15.96
N GLU A 135 -8.01 -3.71 16.70
CA GLU A 135 -7.83 -5.14 17.00
C GLU A 135 -7.83 -5.98 15.71
N GLU A 136 -8.73 -5.70 14.78
CA GLU A 136 -8.79 -6.38 13.47
C GLU A 136 -7.54 -6.08 12.62
N ALA A 137 -7.04 -4.84 12.64
CA ALA A 137 -5.80 -4.48 11.96
C ALA A 137 -4.56 -5.17 12.59
N GLU A 138 -4.51 -5.29 13.92
CA GLU A 138 -3.46 -6.03 14.63
C GLU A 138 -3.49 -7.52 14.29
N ASP A 139 -4.68 -8.14 14.23
CA ASP A 139 -4.84 -9.56 13.83
C ASP A 139 -4.41 -9.79 12.38
N VAL A 140 -4.83 -8.93 11.46
CA VAL A 140 -4.39 -8.99 10.06
C VAL A 140 -2.88 -8.80 9.93
N HIS A 141 -2.29 -7.89 10.71
CA HIS A 141 -0.84 -7.68 10.73
C HIS A 141 -0.11 -8.92 11.24
N GLN A 142 -0.60 -9.54 12.32
CA GLN A 142 -0.02 -10.76 12.86
C GLN A 142 -0.11 -11.92 11.86
N ALA A 143 -1.28 -12.12 11.24
CA ALA A 143 -1.47 -13.13 10.20
C ALA A 143 -0.55 -12.89 8.98
N TYR A 144 -0.35 -11.63 8.59
CA TYR A 144 0.56 -11.25 7.52
C TYR A 144 2.01 -11.60 7.87
N ASP A 145 2.47 -11.28 9.07
CA ASP A 145 3.81 -11.61 9.54
C ASP A 145 4.03 -13.13 9.60
N GLU A 146 3.05 -13.89 10.08
CA GLU A 146 3.08 -15.36 10.09
C GLU A 146 3.17 -15.95 8.67
N ILE A 147 2.43 -15.38 7.70
CA ILE A 147 2.50 -15.79 6.30
C ILE A 147 3.89 -15.48 5.74
N LEU A 148 4.46 -14.32 6.04
CA LEU A 148 5.77 -13.91 5.54
C LEU A 148 6.87 -14.83 6.10
N ASP A 149 6.83 -15.14 7.38
CA ASP A 149 7.78 -16.05 8.01
C ASP A 149 7.59 -17.50 7.53
N GLY A 150 6.34 -17.93 7.35
CA GLY A 150 6.03 -19.21 6.73
C GLY A 150 6.56 -19.32 5.29
N ALA A 151 6.44 -18.26 4.49
CA ALA A 151 6.96 -18.20 3.13
C ALA A 151 8.50 -18.25 3.11
N ARG A 152 9.17 -17.50 4.02
CA ARG A 152 10.63 -17.55 4.17
C ARG A 152 11.14 -18.94 4.53
N LYS A 153 10.48 -19.62 5.49
CA LYS A 153 10.82 -21.00 5.87
C LYS A 153 10.65 -21.97 4.70
N LYS A 154 9.51 -21.93 4.01
CA LYS A 154 9.26 -22.76 2.82
C LYS A 154 10.27 -22.51 1.71
N ALA A 155 10.68 -21.26 1.49
CA ALA A 155 11.71 -20.93 0.52
C ALA A 155 13.06 -21.54 0.92
N SER A 156 13.47 -21.40 2.19
CA SER A 156 14.71 -22.01 2.70
C SER A 156 14.71 -23.53 2.54
N GLU A 157 13.62 -24.19 2.95
CA GLU A 157 13.45 -25.64 2.80
C GLU A 157 13.51 -26.07 1.32
N LEU A 158 12.94 -25.29 0.40
CA LEU A 158 13.00 -25.56 -1.03
C LEU A 158 14.43 -25.41 -1.55
N PHE A 159 15.19 -24.40 -1.12
CA PHE A 159 16.58 -24.22 -1.49
C PHE A 159 17.45 -25.37 -0.98
N GLU A 160 17.28 -25.77 0.27
CA GLU A 160 18.01 -26.90 0.86
C GLU A 160 17.73 -28.20 0.11
N ARG A 161 16.45 -28.49 -0.18
CA ARG A 161 16.06 -29.67 -0.95
C ARG A 161 16.61 -29.62 -2.37
N ALA A 162 16.54 -28.47 -3.05
CA ALA A 162 17.07 -28.30 -4.38
C ALA A 162 18.60 -28.50 -4.41
N GLU A 163 19.33 -27.98 -3.41
CA GLU A 163 20.77 -28.23 -3.28
C GLU A 163 21.07 -29.72 -3.08
N GLU A 164 20.31 -30.41 -2.23
CA GLU A 164 20.49 -31.85 -2.01
C GLU A 164 20.20 -32.65 -3.28
N ASP A 165 19.11 -32.35 -3.98
CA ASP A 165 18.75 -32.97 -5.26
C ASP A 165 19.81 -32.73 -6.34
N ILE A 166 20.36 -31.52 -6.41
CA ILE A 166 21.47 -31.20 -7.33
C ILE A 166 22.72 -31.98 -6.95
N LYS A 167 23.10 -32.03 -5.67
CA LYS A 167 24.28 -32.77 -5.19
C LYS A 167 24.14 -34.26 -5.50
N THR A 168 22.99 -34.86 -5.19
CA THR A 168 22.74 -36.29 -5.43
C THR A 168 22.71 -36.61 -6.93
N THR A 169 22.06 -35.78 -7.75
CA THR A 169 22.02 -35.96 -9.21
C THR A 169 23.39 -35.78 -9.84
N THR A 170 24.17 -34.80 -9.37
CA THR A 170 25.53 -34.55 -9.85
C THR A 170 26.44 -35.72 -9.51
N ASN A 171 26.39 -36.22 -8.29
CA ASN A 171 27.17 -37.39 -7.87
C ASN A 171 26.81 -38.63 -8.70
N LYS A 172 25.51 -38.92 -8.89
CA LYS A 172 25.06 -40.01 -9.76
C LYS A 172 25.59 -39.88 -11.18
N LYS A 173 25.46 -38.70 -11.79
CA LYS A 173 25.99 -38.44 -13.15
C LYS A 173 27.51 -38.59 -13.21
N LEU A 174 28.22 -38.14 -12.18
CA LEU A 174 29.67 -38.27 -12.11
C LEU A 174 30.10 -39.73 -12.01
N ASP A 175 29.41 -40.54 -11.22
CA ASP A 175 29.67 -41.96 -11.09
C ASP A 175 29.33 -42.73 -12.38
N GLU A 176 28.22 -42.41 -13.04
CA GLU A 176 27.88 -42.94 -14.38
C GLU A 176 28.94 -42.56 -15.43
N LEU A 177 29.43 -41.31 -15.42
CA LEU A 177 30.50 -40.86 -16.31
C LEU A 177 31.80 -41.62 -16.06
N ARG A 178 32.17 -41.80 -14.79
CA ARG A 178 33.37 -42.57 -14.40
C ARG A 178 33.27 -44.02 -14.86
N GLU A 179 32.10 -44.64 -14.69
CA GLU A 179 31.87 -46.01 -15.15
C GLU A 179 31.98 -46.12 -16.69
N ARG A 180 31.37 -45.18 -17.42
CA ARG A 180 31.47 -45.12 -18.88
C ARG A 180 32.91 -44.90 -19.34
N ALA A 181 33.63 -43.96 -18.74
CA ALA A 181 35.02 -43.68 -19.06
C ALA A 181 35.92 -44.90 -18.81
N ASN A 182 35.72 -45.61 -17.68
CA ASN A 182 36.46 -46.84 -17.40
C ASN A 182 36.15 -47.93 -18.45
N LYS A 183 34.89 -48.12 -18.82
CA LYS A 183 34.49 -49.07 -19.88
C LYS A 183 35.16 -48.74 -21.22
N GLU A 184 35.09 -47.48 -21.64
CA GLU A 184 35.72 -47.00 -22.87
C GLU A 184 37.24 -47.17 -22.85
N ASN A 185 37.88 -46.88 -21.71
CA ASN A 185 39.32 -47.06 -21.54
C ASN A 185 39.70 -48.55 -21.67
N THR A 186 38.96 -49.45 -21.01
CA THR A 186 39.23 -50.90 -21.13
C THR A 186 38.97 -51.46 -22.53
N GLU A 187 38.00 -50.91 -23.26
CA GLU A 187 37.73 -51.30 -24.64
C GLU A 187 38.83 -50.79 -25.58
N THR A 188 39.27 -49.55 -25.39
CA THR A 188 40.39 -48.96 -26.12
C THR A 188 41.69 -49.72 -25.87
N GLU A 189 41.98 -50.11 -24.63
CA GLU A 189 43.12 -50.95 -24.27
C GLU A 189 43.10 -52.29 -25.01
N LYS A 190 41.93 -52.95 -25.09
CA LYS A 190 41.76 -54.19 -25.87
C LYS A 190 41.99 -53.98 -27.36
N GLN A 191 41.49 -52.88 -27.92
CA GLN A 191 41.70 -52.54 -29.32
C GLN A 191 43.17 -52.24 -29.62
N ILE A 192 43.87 -51.56 -28.71
CA ILE A 192 45.32 -51.32 -28.81
C ILE A 192 46.09 -52.64 -28.76
N GLU A 193 45.78 -53.54 -27.83
CA GLU A 193 46.44 -54.86 -27.75
C GLU A 193 46.19 -55.72 -28.99
N LYS A 194 44.96 -55.66 -29.53
CA LYS A 194 44.64 -56.34 -30.80
C LYS A 194 45.42 -55.73 -31.96
N ALA A 195 45.40 -54.41 -32.12
CA ALA A 195 46.13 -53.72 -33.19
C ALA A 195 47.64 -53.95 -33.09
N LYS A 196 48.21 -54.01 -31.88
CA LYS A 196 49.60 -54.37 -31.63
C LYS A 196 49.88 -55.81 -32.06
N THR A 197 49.01 -56.75 -31.73
CA THR A 197 49.17 -58.16 -32.12
C THR A 197 49.09 -58.33 -33.63
N ASP A 198 48.14 -57.66 -34.28
CA ASP A 198 47.97 -57.66 -35.74
C ASP A 198 49.18 -57.03 -36.43
N ALA A 199 49.66 -55.87 -35.97
CA ALA A 199 50.86 -55.20 -36.51
C ALA A 199 52.13 -56.05 -36.35
N MET A 200 52.29 -56.75 -35.22
CA MET A 200 53.40 -57.69 -35.02
C MET A 200 53.29 -58.88 -36.00
N ALA A 201 52.09 -59.42 -36.21
CA ALA A 201 51.86 -60.50 -37.17
C ALA A 201 52.20 -60.08 -38.61
N ASP A 202 51.81 -58.87 -39.01
CA ASP A 202 52.14 -58.29 -40.31
C ASP A 202 53.65 -58.05 -40.45
N MET A 203 54.32 -57.53 -39.42
CA MET A 203 55.79 -57.41 -39.40
C MET A 203 56.49 -58.76 -39.59
N TYR A 204 56.03 -59.83 -38.92
CA TYR A 204 56.61 -61.16 -39.09
C TYR A 204 56.37 -61.72 -40.50
N ALA A 205 55.22 -61.44 -41.13
CA ALA A 205 54.94 -61.83 -42.50
C ALA A 205 55.89 -61.14 -43.48
N VAL A 206 56.04 -59.81 -43.38
CA VAL A 206 56.96 -59.02 -44.21
C VAL A 206 58.42 -59.44 -43.98
N ALA A 207 58.82 -59.70 -42.73
CA ALA A 207 60.16 -60.18 -42.42
C ALA A 207 60.45 -61.57 -43.02
N ALA A 208 59.47 -62.48 -43.00
CA ALA A 208 59.58 -63.80 -43.62
C ALA A 208 59.71 -63.71 -45.15
N GLU A 209 58.95 -62.83 -45.80
CA GLU A 209 59.05 -62.56 -47.24
C GLU A 209 60.42 -61.98 -47.61
N ILE A 210 60.93 -61.00 -46.85
CA ILE A 210 62.26 -60.43 -47.10
C ILE A 210 63.36 -61.49 -46.88
N ALA A 211 63.23 -62.31 -45.83
CA ALA A 211 64.18 -63.38 -45.53
C ALA A 211 64.19 -64.47 -46.62
N SER A 212 63.04 -64.85 -47.17
CA SER A 212 62.96 -65.83 -48.27
C SER A 212 63.58 -65.27 -49.55
N LEU A 213 63.29 -64.01 -49.90
CA LEU A 213 63.91 -63.33 -51.05
C LEU A 213 65.43 -63.22 -50.91
N ALA A 214 65.93 -62.92 -49.70
CA ALA A 214 67.36 -62.87 -49.43
C ALA A 214 68.01 -64.26 -49.52
N ALA A 215 67.36 -65.30 -48.97
CA ALA A 215 67.82 -66.68 -49.04
C ALA A 215 67.86 -67.20 -50.49
N GLU A 216 66.84 -66.89 -51.29
CA GLU A 216 66.80 -67.23 -52.72
C GLU A 216 67.97 -66.58 -53.48
N LYS A 217 68.25 -65.29 -53.22
CA LYS A 217 69.37 -64.58 -53.86
C LYS A 217 70.76 -65.08 -53.44
N ILE A 218 70.93 -65.56 -52.21
CA ILE A 218 72.24 -65.99 -51.68
C ILE A 218 72.51 -67.47 -51.95
N VAL A 219 71.50 -68.33 -51.79
CA VAL A 219 71.67 -69.80 -51.80
C VAL A 219 71.17 -70.42 -53.12
N GLY A 220 70.37 -69.70 -53.91
CA GLY A 220 69.90 -70.16 -55.23
C GLY A 220 68.85 -71.28 -55.18
N ILE A 221 68.23 -71.52 -54.01
CA ILE A 221 67.19 -72.53 -53.79
C ILE A 221 65.91 -71.80 -53.38
N SER A 222 64.79 -72.01 -54.10
CA SER A 222 63.50 -71.43 -53.74
C SER A 222 63.01 -72.04 -52.42
N THR A 223 62.88 -71.23 -51.37
CA THR A 223 62.35 -71.67 -50.09
C THR A 223 60.85 -71.36 -50.02
N ASP A 224 60.07 -72.30 -49.49
CA ASP A 224 58.63 -72.15 -49.33
C ASP A 224 58.31 -71.10 -48.25
N ILE A 225 57.49 -70.12 -48.60
CA ILE A 225 57.19 -68.93 -47.78
C ILE A 225 56.54 -69.34 -46.45
N ASP A 226 55.74 -70.40 -46.45
CA ASP A 226 55.09 -70.93 -45.25
C ASP A 226 56.11 -71.53 -44.26
N GLN A 227 57.18 -72.17 -44.76
CA GLN A 227 58.26 -72.66 -43.91
C GLN A 227 59.09 -71.52 -43.33
N ALA A 228 59.40 -70.49 -44.11
CA ALA A 228 60.10 -69.29 -43.64
C ALA A 228 59.32 -68.58 -42.52
N LYS A 229 58.00 -68.44 -42.69
CA LYS A 229 57.11 -67.83 -41.68
C LYS A 229 57.10 -68.61 -40.36
N SER A 230 57.12 -69.95 -40.43
CA SER A 230 57.19 -70.80 -39.23
C SER A 230 58.54 -70.71 -38.51
N LEU A 231 59.65 -70.59 -39.24
CA LEU A 231 61.00 -70.50 -38.68
C LEU A 231 61.23 -69.15 -37.99
N VAL A 232 60.81 -68.04 -38.60
CA VAL A 232 60.88 -66.71 -37.99
C VAL A 232 60.12 -66.69 -36.66
N LYS A 233 58.90 -67.26 -36.64
CA LYS A 233 58.09 -67.35 -35.42
C LYS A 233 58.73 -68.22 -34.32
N ASN A 234 59.44 -69.27 -34.69
CA ASN A 234 60.16 -70.13 -33.74
C ASN A 234 61.44 -69.48 -33.18
N ILE A 235 62.13 -68.64 -33.97
CA ILE A 235 63.30 -67.89 -33.51
C ILE A 235 62.89 -66.84 -32.47
N ASP A 236 61.80 -66.12 -32.72
CA ASP A 236 61.23 -65.14 -31.78
C ASP A 236 60.82 -65.79 -30.44
N LYS A 237 60.11 -66.93 -30.49
CA LYS A 237 59.72 -67.69 -29.30
C LYS A 237 60.91 -68.28 -28.50
N LYS A 238 62.08 -68.38 -29.11
CA LYS A 238 63.34 -68.82 -28.46
C LYS A 238 64.14 -67.63 -27.91
N ALA A 239 63.88 -66.41 -28.40
CA ALA A 239 64.56 -65.18 -28.02
C ALA A 239 63.84 -64.40 -26.91
N ALA A 240 62.52 -64.58 -26.78
CA ALA A 240 61.71 -64.16 -25.62
C ALA A 240 61.89 -65.12 -24.44
#